data_AF-A0A7S3H767-F1
#
_entry.id   AF-A0A7S3H767-F1
#
_cell.length_a   1.000
_cell.length_b   1.000
_cell.length_c   1.000
_cell.angle_alpha   90.00
_cell.angle_beta   90.00
_cell.angle_gamma   90.00
#
_symmetry.space_group_name_H-M   'P 1'
#
loop_
_entity.id
_entity.type
_entity.pdbx_description
1 polymer ?
#
loop_
_entity_poly.entity_id
_entity_poly.type
_entity_poly.pdbx_seq_one_letter_code
_entity_poly.pdbx_strand_id
1 'polypeptide(L)'
;GVRTGLFVSPHLASFRERIQVNSELLPEESFVANLQTLLGACAEHKIPATEFELTFLMAALHFKQTNCEAVVLEVGCGGEYDATNVFNTALSIICSVSLDHTRILGSTVEAIGRNKAGIFRKNTPALVGPGVPLSEMQDVAQQRGTPLYTYDSAYEEFKP
;
A
#
# COMPACT_ATOMS: atom_id res chain seq x y z
N GLY A 1 22.00 2.08 9.25
CA GLY A 1 20.78 2.42 8.51
C GLY A 1 19.57 2.03 9.33
N VAL A 2 18.38 2.49 8.94
CA VAL A 2 17.11 2.09 9.57
C VAL A 2 16.70 0.70 9.12
N ARG A 3 15.99 -0.06 9.95
CA ARG A 3 15.42 -1.35 9.56
C ARG A 3 14.16 -1.15 8.72
N THR A 4 14.15 -1.67 7.49
CA THR A 4 13.05 -1.46 6.55
C THR A 4 12.24 -2.73 6.29
N GLY A 5 10.92 -2.56 6.18
CA GLY A 5 10.01 -3.59 5.69
C GLY A 5 9.48 -3.25 4.30
N LEU A 6 9.31 -4.25 3.46
CA LEU A 6 8.74 -4.10 2.12
C LEU A 6 7.62 -5.12 1.92
N PHE A 7 6.43 -4.63 1.59
CA PHE A 7 5.32 -5.43 1.12
C PHE A 7 5.04 -5.13 -0.35
N VAL A 8 5.12 -6.15 -1.21
CA VAL A 8 4.90 -6.04 -2.66
C VAL A 8 3.98 -7.14 -3.19
N SER A 9 3.36 -6.91 -4.35
CA SER A 9 2.54 -7.92 -5.05
C SER A 9 2.47 -7.66 -6.57
N PRO A 10 2.36 -8.70 -7.42
CA PRO A 10 2.40 -10.12 -7.11
C PRO A 10 3.84 -10.60 -6.82
N HIS A 11 4.09 -11.90 -6.99
CA HIS A 11 5.42 -12.50 -6.92
C HIS A 11 5.69 -13.27 -8.22
N LEU A 12 6.97 -13.56 -8.50
CA LEU A 12 7.40 -14.29 -9.69
C LEU A 12 7.72 -15.76 -9.41
N ALA A 13 8.57 -16.06 -8.42
CA ALA A 13 9.05 -17.41 -8.17
C ALA A 13 8.72 -17.94 -6.77
N SER A 14 8.69 -17.06 -5.76
CA SER A 14 8.38 -17.42 -4.39
C SER A 14 7.36 -16.46 -3.80
N PHE A 15 6.35 -17.00 -3.12
CA PHE A 15 5.38 -16.20 -2.38
C PHE A 15 6.04 -15.26 -1.36
N ARG A 16 7.20 -15.68 -0.81
CA ARG A 16 7.97 -14.92 0.17
C ARG A 16 8.54 -13.62 -0.40
N GLU A 17 8.65 -13.48 -1.73
CA GLU A 17 9.06 -12.22 -2.39
C GLU A 17 8.19 -11.03 -1.97
N ARG A 18 6.93 -11.29 -1.63
CA ARG A 18 5.96 -10.28 -1.19
C ARG A 18 6.30 -9.63 0.14
N ILE A 19 7.15 -10.23 0.97
CA ILE A 19 7.42 -9.77 2.34
C ILE A 19 8.92 -9.81 2.59
N GLN A 20 9.54 -8.65 2.73
CA GLN A 20 10.98 -8.54 2.95
C GLN A 20 11.31 -7.63 4.13
N VAL A 21 12.37 -7.96 4.85
CA VAL A 21 12.97 -7.09 5.88
C VAL A 21 14.44 -6.91 5.54
N ASN A 22 14.88 -5.67 5.36
CA ASN A 22 16.23 -5.35 4.86
C ASN A 22 16.59 -6.14 3.58
N SER A 23 15.63 -6.26 2.66
CA SER A 23 15.74 -7.02 1.40
C SER A 23 15.90 -8.55 1.56
N GLU A 24 15.79 -9.07 2.78
CA GLU A 24 15.76 -10.52 3.03
C GLU A 24 14.32 -11.01 3.06
N LEU A 25 14.06 -12.12 2.35
CA LEU A 25 12.74 -12.74 2.30
C LEU A 25 12.29 -13.23 3.69
N LEU A 26 11.00 -13.08 4.00
CA LEU A 26 10.37 -13.69 5.17
C LEU A 26 10.81 -15.15 5.35
N PRO A 27 11.41 -15.56 6.47
CA PRO A 27 11.80 -16.95 6.70
C PRO A 27 10.60 -17.89 6.65
N GLU A 28 10.78 -19.12 6.14
CA GLU A 28 9.70 -20.10 5.99
C GLU A 28 9.04 -20.46 7.32
N GLU A 29 9.85 -20.59 8.38
CA GLU A 29 9.34 -20.85 9.72
C GLU A 29 8.43 -19.71 10.22
N SER A 30 8.84 -18.45 9.97
CA SER A 30 8.04 -17.27 10.30
C SER A 30 6.77 -17.18 9.45
N PHE A 31 6.84 -17.57 8.18
CA PHE A 31 5.68 -17.65 7.29
C PHE A 31 4.62 -18.59 7.87
N VAL A 32 5.01 -19.83 8.20
CA VAL A 32 4.09 -20.84 8.72
C VAL A 32 3.51 -20.40 10.07
N ALA A 33 4.36 -19.92 10.98
CA ALA A 33 3.92 -19.48 12.31
C ALA A 33 2.93 -18.31 12.24
N ASN A 34 3.21 -17.31 11.40
CA ASN A 34 2.34 -16.14 11.24
C ASN A 34 1.02 -16.51 10.55
N LEU A 35 1.06 -17.36 9.53
CA LEU A 35 -0.15 -17.84 8.86
C LEU A 35 -1.05 -18.63 9.81
N GLN A 36 -0.49 -19.54 10.61
CA GLN A 36 -1.25 -20.29 11.62
C GLN A 36 -1.91 -19.35 12.64
N THR A 37 -1.18 -18.34 13.10
CA THR A 37 -1.71 -17.33 14.02
C THR A 37 -2.92 -16.59 13.42
N LEU A 38 -2.80 -16.14 12.18
CA LEU A 38 -3.86 -15.39 11.49
C LEU A 38 -5.09 -16.26 11.20
N LEU A 39 -4.88 -17.49 10.70
CA LEU A 39 -5.98 -18.43 10.44
C LEU A 39 -6.72 -18.80 11.73
N GLY A 40 -6.00 -18.96 12.84
CA GLY A 40 -6.60 -19.16 14.15
C GLY A 40 -7.51 -18.00 14.55
N ALA A 41 -7.02 -16.77 14.44
CA ALA A 41 -7.81 -15.57 14.74
C ALA A 41 -9.04 -15.43 13.81
N CYS A 42 -8.88 -15.70 12.50
CA CYS A 42 -9.99 -15.69 11.56
C CYS A 42 -11.05 -16.73 11.90
N ALA A 43 -10.64 -17.95 12.29
CA ALA A 43 -11.57 -19.00 12.68
C ALA A 43 -12.34 -18.66 13.97
N GLU A 44 -11.64 -18.15 14.99
CA GLU A 44 -12.24 -17.72 16.25
C GLU A 44 -13.30 -16.63 16.05
N HIS A 45 -12.98 -15.62 15.23
CA HIS A 45 -13.86 -14.48 14.98
C HIS A 45 -14.79 -14.65 13.77
N LYS A 46 -14.76 -15.81 13.09
CA LYS A 46 -15.54 -16.09 11.87
C LYS A 46 -15.33 -15.05 10.77
N ILE A 47 -14.09 -14.59 10.60
CA ILE A 47 -13.71 -13.59 9.59
C ILE A 47 -13.37 -14.32 8.28
N PRO A 48 -14.10 -14.09 7.18
CA PRO A 48 -13.80 -14.69 5.88
C PRO A 48 -12.73 -13.88 5.14
N ALA A 49 -11.52 -13.82 5.70
CA ALA A 49 -10.42 -13.05 5.11
C ALA A 49 -10.00 -13.63 3.75
N THR A 50 -9.78 -12.74 2.78
CA THR A 50 -9.22 -13.08 1.48
C THR A 50 -7.73 -13.42 1.58
N GLU A 51 -7.19 -14.07 0.55
CA GLU A 51 -5.75 -14.37 0.48
C GLU A 51 -4.89 -13.10 0.55
N PHE A 52 -5.31 -12.02 -0.11
CA PHE A 52 -4.57 -10.76 -0.09
C PHE A 52 -4.56 -10.13 1.31
N GLU A 53 -5.71 -10.11 2.00
CA GLU A 53 -5.81 -9.61 3.38
C GLU A 53 -4.94 -10.42 4.35
N LEU A 54 -4.96 -11.75 4.25
CA LEU A 54 -4.10 -12.63 5.08
C LEU A 54 -2.62 -12.38 4.80
N THR A 55 -2.25 -12.21 3.54
CA THR A 55 -0.86 -11.97 3.13
C THR A 55 -0.34 -10.63 3.63
N PHE A 56 -1.15 -9.59 3.51
CA PHE A 56 -0.84 -8.27 4.03
C PHE A 56 -0.73 -8.28 5.57
N LEU A 57 -1.67 -8.91 6.27
CA LEU A 57 -1.61 -9.02 7.73
C LEU A 57 -0.38 -9.80 8.22
N MET A 58 0.04 -10.83 7.48
CA MET A 58 1.27 -11.56 7.75
C MET A 58 2.51 -10.66 7.60
N ALA A 59 2.53 -9.80 6.58
CA ALA A 59 3.58 -8.81 6.40
C ALA A 59 3.62 -7.83 7.57
N ALA A 60 2.47 -7.26 7.94
CA ALA A 60 2.34 -6.34 9.06
C ALA A 60 2.80 -6.96 10.39
N LEU A 61 2.41 -8.22 10.65
CA LEU A 61 2.84 -8.96 11.83
C LEU A 61 4.36 -9.17 11.83
N HIS A 62 4.94 -9.55 10.69
CA HIS A 62 6.37 -9.75 10.58
C HIS A 62 7.18 -8.46 10.76
N PHE A 63 6.73 -7.33 10.18
CA PHE A 63 7.37 -6.02 10.36
C PHE A 63 7.34 -5.58 11.83
N LYS A 64 6.23 -5.86 12.54
CA LYS A 64 6.12 -5.63 13.98
C LYS A 64 7.09 -6.51 14.77
N GLN A 65 7.13 -7.82 14.51
CA GLN A 65 8.02 -8.78 15.21
C GLN A 65 9.50 -8.45 15.01
N THR A 66 9.86 -7.93 13.84
CA THR A 66 11.25 -7.58 13.49
C THR A 66 11.65 -6.16 13.88
N ASN A 67 10.73 -5.37 14.44
CA ASN A 67 10.94 -3.96 14.80
C ASN A 67 11.37 -3.09 13.60
N CYS A 68 10.67 -3.20 12.47
CA CYS A 68 10.90 -2.31 11.33
C CYS A 68 10.58 -0.86 11.72
N GLU A 69 11.48 0.06 11.35
CA GLU A 69 11.37 1.50 11.63
C GLU A 69 10.69 2.26 10.48
N ALA A 70 10.80 1.74 9.26
CA ALA A 70 10.12 2.25 8.07
C ALA A 70 9.57 1.09 7.24
N VAL A 71 8.37 1.26 6.68
CA VAL A 71 7.74 0.23 5.84
C VAL A 71 7.22 0.84 4.54
N VAL A 72 7.41 0.12 3.44
CA VAL A 72 6.81 0.44 2.14
C VAL A 72 5.74 -0.61 1.87
N LEU A 73 4.53 -0.15 1.57
CA LEU A 73 3.38 -1.00 1.29
C LEU A 73 2.90 -0.72 -0.14
N GLU A 74 3.09 -1.68 -1.04
CA GLU A 74 2.48 -1.66 -2.35
C GLU A 74 0.98 -2.00 -2.24
N VAL A 75 0.14 -1.11 -2.77
CA VAL A 75 -1.31 -1.32 -2.86
C VAL A 75 -1.60 -2.42 -3.88
N GLY A 76 -2.46 -3.39 -3.54
CA GLY A 76 -2.78 -4.51 -4.43
C GLY A 76 -3.67 -4.11 -5.60
N CYS A 77 -4.82 -3.48 -5.33
CA CYS A 77 -5.73 -3.02 -6.39
C CYS A 77 -6.47 -1.75 -5.97
N GLY A 78 -6.46 -0.74 -6.85
CA GLY A 78 -7.13 0.52 -6.58
C GLY A 78 -6.40 1.32 -5.50
N GLY A 79 -7.10 1.67 -4.42
CA GLY A 79 -6.56 2.34 -3.24
C GLY A 79 -7.56 2.43 -2.09
N GLU A 80 -8.75 2.99 -2.33
CA GLU A 80 -9.77 3.25 -1.29
C GLU A 80 -10.12 2.01 -0.44
N TYR A 81 -10.33 0.86 -1.09
CA TYR A 81 -10.78 -0.37 -0.47
C TYR A 81 -9.71 -1.46 -0.40
N ASP A 82 -8.46 -1.10 -0.67
CA ASP A 82 -7.35 -2.04 -0.58
C ASP A 82 -7.02 -2.36 0.88
N ALA A 83 -6.62 -3.61 1.16
CA ALA A 83 -6.28 -4.03 2.52
C ALA A 83 -5.16 -3.19 3.14
N THR A 84 -4.20 -2.72 2.33
CA THR A 84 -3.09 -1.87 2.81
C THR A 84 -3.57 -0.50 3.30
N ASN A 85 -4.76 -0.06 2.85
CA ASN A 85 -5.34 1.23 3.18
C ASN A 85 -5.86 1.31 4.63
N VAL A 86 -5.75 0.24 5.43
CA VAL A 86 -6.11 0.26 6.86
C VAL A 86 -5.12 1.07 7.71
N PHE A 87 -3.87 1.20 7.28
CA PHE A 87 -2.85 1.92 8.05
C PHE A 87 -2.88 3.43 7.76
N ASN A 88 -2.50 4.20 8.80
CA ASN A 88 -2.10 5.59 8.62
C ASN A 88 -0.67 5.62 8.09
N THR A 89 -0.45 6.36 7.01
CA THR A 89 0.84 6.48 6.35
C THR A 89 1.47 7.85 6.65
N ALA A 90 2.80 7.90 6.61
CA ALA A 90 3.56 9.16 6.68
C ALA A 90 3.68 9.85 5.31
N LEU A 91 3.49 9.10 4.23
CA LEU A 91 3.51 9.55 2.84
C LEU A 91 2.66 8.57 2.02
N SER A 92 1.89 9.10 1.07
CA SER A 92 1.17 8.31 0.08
C SER A 92 1.68 8.62 -1.32
N ILE A 93 1.83 7.62 -2.19
CA ILE A 93 2.42 7.80 -3.53
C ILE A 93 1.50 7.16 -4.57
N ILE A 94 1.21 7.90 -5.65
CA ILE A 94 0.58 7.35 -6.85
C ILE A 94 1.53 7.58 -8.03
N CYS A 95 2.15 6.50 -8.51
CA CYS A 95 3.16 6.59 -9.56
C CYS A 95 2.59 7.04 -10.91
N SER A 96 1.49 6.41 -11.36
CA SER A 96 0.80 6.70 -12.61
C SER A 96 -0.61 6.12 -12.58
N VAL A 97 -1.48 6.54 -13.51
CA VAL A 97 -2.81 5.95 -13.70
C VAL A 97 -3.03 5.59 -15.16
N SER A 98 -3.49 4.37 -15.40
CA SER A 98 -3.86 3.86 -16.73
C SER A 98 -5.17 3.07 -16.64
N LEU A 99 -5.73 2.70 -17.79
CA LEU A 99 -6.90 1.82 -17.86
C LEU A 99 -6.49 0.40 -17.48
N ASP A 100 -6.61 0.07 -16.20
CA ASP A 100 -6.38 -1.26 -15.64
C ASP A 100 -7.46 -1.58 -14.59
N HIS A 101 -7.75 -2.87 -14.40
CA HIS A 101 -8.80 -3.35 -13.50
C HIS A 101 -10.15 -2.65 -13.69
N THR A 102 -10.51 -2.31 -14.94
CA THR A 102 -11.68 -1.46 -15.25
C THR A 102 -13.02 -2.03 -14.78
N ARG A 103 -13.12 -3.36 -14.64
CA ARG A 103 -14.28 -4.05 -14.07
C ARG A 103 -14.53 -3.68 -12.60
N ILE A 104 -13.49 -3.32 -11.86
CA ILE A 104 -13.53 -3.03 -10.41
C ILE A 104 -13.42 -1.53 -10.17
N LEU A 105 -12.53 -0.85 -10.90
CA LEU A 105 -12.14 0.53 -10.63
C LEU A 105 -12.85 1.58 -11.49
N GLY A 106 -13.64 1.13 -12.48
CA GLY A 106 -14.35 1.99 -13.43
C GLY A 106 -13.70 2.02 -14.81
N SER A 107 -14.40 2.61 -15.77
CA SER A 107 -14.02 2.57 -17.19
C SER A 107 -13.19 3.76 -17.66
N THR A 108 -12.83 4.70 -16.78
CA THR A 108 -12.07 5.90 -17.14
C THR A 108 -10.87 6.11 -16.23
N VAL A 109 -9.86 6.81 -16.74
CA VAL A 109 -8.63 7.13 -15.98
C VAL A 109 -8.97 7.96 -14.74
N GLU A 110 -9.95 8.85 -14.83
CA GLU A 110 -10.45 9.70 -13.75
C GLU A 110 -11.09 8.86 -12.63
N ALA A 111 -11.92 7.87 -12.99
CA ALA A 111 -12.55 6.98 -12.02
C ALA A 111 -11.49 6.14 -11.27
N ILE A 112 -10.54 5.58 -12.00
CA ILE A 112 -9.43 4.80 -11.44
C ILE A 112 -8.55 5.70 -10.56
N GLY A 113 -8.27 6.92 -11.01
CA GLY A 113 -7.49 7.91 -10.28
C GLY A 113 -8.14 8.29 -8.95
N ARG A 114 -9.44 8.59 -8.95
CA ARG A 114 -10.19 8.86 -7.70
C ARG A 114 -10.12 7.68 -6.73
N ASN A 115 -10.25 6.44 -7.23
CA ASN A 115 -10.15 5.26 -6.37
C ASN A 115 -8.75 5.10 -5.76
N LYS A 116 -7.69 5.30 -6.57
CA LYS A 116 -6.29 5.27 -6.11
C LYS A 116 -6.01 6.36 -5.08
N ALA A 117 -6.53 7.57 -5.28
CA ALA A 117 -6.43 8.69 -4.35
C ALA A 117 -7.10 8.43 -2.98
N GLY A 118 -7.84 7.33 -2.82
CA GLY A 118 -8.36 6.88 -1.53
C GLY A 118 -7.29 6.57 -0.47
N ILE A 119 -6.03 6.41 -0.88
CA ILE A 119 -4.89 6.28 0.03
C ILE A 119 -4.42 7.61 0.64
N PHE A 120 -4.98 8.74 0.22
CA PHE A 120 -4.64 10.04 0.78
C PHE A 120 -5.13 10.16 2.23
N ARG A 121 -4.36 10.92 3.02
CA ARG A 121 -4.58 11.12 4.45
C ARG A 121 -4.53 12.60 4.79
N LYS A 122 -5.33 13.01 5.78
CA LYS A 122 -5.40 14.39 6.23
C LYS A 122 -4.06 14.80 6.84
N ASN A 123 -3.56 15.97 6.45
CA ASN A 123 -2.29 16.54 6.92
C ASN A 123 -1.04 15.66 6.64
N THR A 124 -1.16 14.66 5.76
CA THR A 124 -0.05 13.81 5.33
C THR A 124 0.26 14.13 3.88
N PRO A 125 1.52 14.31 3.48
CA PRO A 125 1.86 14.57 2.09
C PRO A 125 1.45 13.41 1.18
N ALA A 126 1.04 13.75 -0.04
CA ALA A 126 0.85 12.81 -1.14
C ALA A 126 1.70 13.24 -2.33
N LEU A 127 2.40 12.28 -2.95
CA LEU A 127 3.19 12.48 -4.15
C LEU A 127 2.51 11.79 -5.33
N VAL A 128 2.34 12.52 -6.43
CA VAL A 128 1.83 11.96 -7.68
C VAL A 128 2.85 12.11 -8.81
N GLY A 129 3.05 11.01 -9.54
CA GLY A 129 3.93 10.97 -10.70
C GLY A 129 3.24 11.45 -11.99
N PRO A 130 3.95 11.39 -13.13
CA PRO A 130 3.40 11.76 -14.42
C PRO A 130 2.29 10.80 -14.87
N GLY A 131 1.35 11.31 -15.66
CA GLY A 131 0.26 10.50 -16.23
C GLY A 131 -0.89 10.20 -15.26
N VAL A 132 -0.99 10.91 -14.14
CA VAL A 132 -2.18 10.90 -13.28
C VAL A 132 -3.23 11.91 -13.78
N PRO A 133 -4.53 11.66 -13.59
CA PRO A 133 -5.57 12.67 -13.79
C PRO A 133 -5.46 13.74 -12.69
N LEU A 134 -4.70 14.81 -12.95
CA LEU A 134 -4.30 15.76 -11.92
C LEU A 134 -5.48 16.48 -11.25
N SER A 135 -6.53 16.80 -12.01
CA SER A 135 -7.74 17.44 -11.46
C SER A 135 -8.37 16.56 -10.39
N GLU A 136 -8.52 15.26 -10.65
CA GLU A 136 -9.05 14.28 -9.71
C GLU A 136 -8.18 14.14 -8.47
N MET A 137 -6.86 14.14 -8.63
CA MET A 137 -5.92 14.08 -7.51
C MET A 137 -6.07 15.33 -6.63
N GLN A 138 -6.17 16.51 -7.23
CA GLN A 138 -6.34 17.77 -6.53
C GLN A 138 -7.69 17.82 -5.80
N ASP A 139 -8.78 17.39 -6.45
CA ASP A 139 -10.11 17.34 -5.85
C ASP A 139 -10.13 16.46 -4.59
N VAL A 140 -9.60 15.22 -4.68
CA VAL A 140 -9.57 14.29 -3.56
C VAL A 140 -8.62 14.79 -2.46
N ALA A 141 -7.47 15.34 -2.82
CA ALA A 141 -6.52 15.91 -1.86
C ALA A 141 -7.15 17.09 -1.10
N GLN A 142 -7.87 17.98 -1.78
CA GLN A 142 -8.58 19.09 -1.15
C GLN A 142 -9.66 18.59 -0.19
N GLN A 143 -10.48 17.63 -0.61
CA GLN A 143 -11.53 17.04 0.23
C GLN A 143 -10.97 16.38 1.50
N ARG A 144 -9.80 15.75 1.40
CA ARG A 144 -9.15 15.05 2.53
C ARG A 144 -8.21 15.95 3.33
N GLY A 145 -7.91 17.16 2.88
CA GLY A 145 -6.94 18.06 3.51
C GLY A 145 -5.51 17.51 3.41
N THR A 146 -5.14 16.98 2.26
CA THR A 146 -3.86 16.32 1.97
C THR A 146 -2.97 17.28 1.17
N PRO A 147 -1.78 17.67 1.66
CA PRO A 147 -0.79 18.38 0.85
C PRO A 147 -0.36 17.53 -0.35
N LEU A 148 -0.67 17.99 -1.56
CA LEU A 148 -0.40 17.25 -2.80
C LEU A 148 0.80 17.84 -3.53
N TYR A 149 1.75 16.98 -3.89
CA TYR A 149 2.94 17.33 -4.65
C TYR A 149 2.98 16.54 -5.96
N THR A 150 3.35 17.20 -7.05
CA THR A 150 3.76 16.53 -8.28
C THR A 150 5.24 16.17 -8.17
N TYR A 151 5.74 15.31 -9.08
CA TYR A 151 7.16 14.99 -9.15
C TYR A 151 8.06 16.23 -9.12
N ASP A 152 7.79 17.23 -9.97
CA ASP A 152 8.59 18.45 -10.06
C ASP A 152 8.51 19.29 -8.79
N SER A 153 7.30 19.46 -8.21
CA SER A 153 7.13 20.28 -7.02
C SER A 153 7.70 19.63 -5.76
N ALA A 154 7.65 18.29 -5.66
CA ALA A 154 8.27 17.55 -4.58
C ALA A 154 9.80 17.66 -4.62
N TYR A 155 10.40 17.57 -5.81
CA TYR A 155 11.85 17.72 -5.95
C TYR A 155 12.33 19.08 -5.45
N GLU A 156 11.60 20.16 -5.77
CA GLU A 156 11.96 21.50 -5.30
C GLU A 156 11.76 21.71 -3.79
N GLU A 157 10.72 21.12 -3.22
CA GLU A 157 10.41 21.22 -1.77
C GLU A 157 11.39 20.43 -0.90
N PHE A 158 11.75 19.21 -1.34
CA PHE A 158 12.48 18.24 -0.52
C PHE A 158 13.94 18.03 -0.93
N LYS A 159 14.50 18.87 -1.81
CA LYS A 159 15.93 18.81 -2.16
C LYS A 159 16.82 19.01 -0.91
N PRO A 160 17.95 18.29 -0.83
CA PRO A 160 18.90 18.39 0.29
C PRO A 160 19.60 19.75 0.37
#